data_AF-A0A437MJS1-F1
#
_entry.id   AF-A0A437MJS1-F1
#
_cell.length_a   1.000
_cell.length_b   1.000
_cell.length_c   1.000
_cell.angle_alpha   90.00
_cell.angle_beta   90.00
_cell.angle_gamma   90.00
#
_symmetry.space_group_name_H-M   'P 1'
#
loop_
_entity.id
_entity.type
_entity.pdbx_description
1 polymer ?
#
loop_
_entity_poly.entity_id
_entity_poly.type
_entity_poly.pdbx_seq_one_letter_code
_entity_poly.pdbx_strand_id
1 'polypeptide(L)'
;MTSRHLAMLAAAGMLLAGAAQGQEALLPVGGTRESIQLAQSFASAAEVRQFCRLQPDLDGANALLRRLSEQLRQMPTEQQTYVAGYVFARQEATMGRALDAEARAAECTSALTRLGRAEMRRSSQ
;
A
#
# COMPACT_ATOMS: atom_id res chain seq x y z
N MET A 1 30.44 -25.27 -35.02
CA MET A 1 29.60 -25.50 -33.83
C MET A 1 29.00 -24.17 -33.40
N THR A 2 27.83 -23.85 -33.95
CA THR A 2 27.11 -22.59 -33.69
C THR A 2 25.98 -22.86 -32.70
N SER A 3 25.89 -21.97 -31.72
CA SER A 3 25.18 -22.08 -30.45
C SER A 3 23.68 -22.39 -30.57
N ARG A 4 23.24 -23.45 -29.87
CA ARG A 4 21.83 -23.83 -29.67
C ARG A 4 21.10 -22.99 -28.61
N HIS A 5 21.70 -21.92 -28.09
CA HIS A 5 21.13 -21.14 -26.97
C HIS A 5 20.25 -19.94 -27.36
N LEU A 6 20.09 -19.64 -28.66
CA LEU A 6 19.27 -18.48 -29.10
C LEU A 6 17.77 -18.81 -29.31
N ALA A 7 17.37 -20.08 -29.30
CA ALA A 7 15.96 -20.46 -29.50
C ALA A 7 15.12 -20.47 -28.21
N MET A 8 15.74 -20.34 -27.03
CA MET A 8 15.06 -20.41 -25.73
C MET A 8 14.74 -19.05 -25.11
N LEU A 9 14.93 -17.95 -25.86
CA LEU A 9 14.48 -16.61 -25.48
C LEU A 9 13.20 -16.18 -26.21
N ALA A 10 12.74 -16.92 -27.22
CA ALA A 10 11.53 -16.59 -27.96
C ALA A 10 10.23 -17.10 -27.30
N ALA A 11 10.29 -18.08 -26.41
CA ALA A 11 9.11 -18.63 -25.73
C ALA A 11 8.69 -17.85 -24.46
N ALA A 12 9.58 -17.02 -23.90
CA ALA A 12 9.24 -16.12 -22.78
C ALA A 12 8.68 -14.77 -23.27
N GLY A 13 8.88 -14.43 -24.56
CA GLY A 13 8.40 -13.19 -25.17
C GLY A 13 6.97 -13.23 -25.71
N MET A 14 6.35 -14.41 -25.82
CA MET A 14 5.00 -14.56 -26.38
C MET A 14 3.89 -14.78 -25.34
N LEU A 15 4.18 -14.65 -24.04
CA LEU A 15 3.15 -14.63 -22.99
C LEU A 15 2.81 -13.22 -22.49
N LEU A 16 3.52 -12.19 -22.97
CA LEU A 16 3.25 -10.78 -22.63
C LEU A 16 2.58 -9.99 -23.76
N ALA A 17 2.37 -10.60 -24.93
CA ALA A 17 1.74 -9.96 -26.10
C ALA A 17 0.28 -10.42 -26.34
N GLY A 18 -0.38 -10.99 -25.32
CA GLY A 18 -1.75 -11.52 -25.41
C GLY A 18 -2.79 -10.83 -24.53
N ALA A 19 -2.43 -9.82 -23.73
CA ALA A 19 -3.35 -9.09 -22.86
C ALA A 19 -3.43 -7.59 -23.18
N ALA A 20 -3.03 -7.19 -24.40
CA ALA A 20 -2.97 -5.79 -24.82
C ALA A 20 -4.12 -5.38 -25.76
N GLN A 21 -5.28 -6.04 -25.68
CA GLN A 21 -6.49 -5.63 -26.40
C GLN A 21 -7.70 -5.82 -25.48
N GLY A 22 -8.21 -4.71 -24.91
CA GLY A 22 -9.53 -4.70 -24.28
C GLY A 22 -9.66 -4.11 -22.89
N GLN A 23 -8.60 -3.55 -22.30
CA GLN A 23 -8.76 -2.69 -21.12
C GLN A 23 -8.36 -1.29 -21.52
N GLU A 24 -9.37 -0.43 -21.71
CA GLU A 24 -9.23 0.96 -21.28
C GLU A 24 -8.38 0.94 -20.01
N ALA A 25 -7.26 1.64 -20.01
CA ALA A 25 -6.60 1.96 -18.77
C ALA A 25 -7.69 2.66 -17.95
N LEU A 26 -8.35 1.91 -17.08
CA LEU A 26 -9.19 2.36 -16.00
C LEU A 26 -8.26 3.22 -15.17
N LEU A 27 -8.10 4.48 -15.58
CA LEU A 27 -7.55 5.52 -14.74
C LEU A 27 -8.35 5.37 -13.44
N PRO A 28 -7.68 5.11 -12.30
CA PRO A 28 -8.40 4.83 -11.08
C PRO A 28 -9.40 5.95 -10.88
N VAL A 29 -10.69 5.59 -10.75
CA VAL A 29 -11.73 6.51 -10.36
C VAL A 29 -11.16 7.30 -9.19
N GLY A 30 -11.11 8.62 -9.32
CA GLY A 30 -10.48 9.48 -8.33
C GLY A 30 -11.06 9.16 -6.95
N GLY A 31 -10.19 9.06 -5.95
CA GLY A 31 -10.63 8.79 -4.58
C GLY A 31 -11.62 9.87 -4.12
N THR A 32 -12.72 9.46 -3.50
CA THR A 32 -13.54 10.40 -2.75
C THR A 32 -12.76 10.89 -1.53
N ARG A 33 -13.23 11.99 -0.91
CA ARG A 33 -12.64 12.48 0.34
C ARG A 33 -12.57 11.38 1.41
N GLU A 34 -13.61 10.56 1.52
CA GLU A 34 -13.68 9.45 2.47
C GLU A 34 -12.64 8.37 2.17
N SER A 35 -12.53 7.91 0.92
CA SER A 35 -11.56 6.86 0.56
C SER A 35 -10.12 7.35 0.66
N ILE A 36 -9.85 8.63 0.37
CA ILE A 36 -8.54 9.26 0.59
C ILE A 36 -8.18 9.24 2.08
N GLN A 37 -9.09 9.63 2.96
CA GLN A 37 -8.85 9.66 4.40
C GLN A 37 -8.66 8.26 4.97
N LEU A 38 -9.47 7.30 4.52
CA LEU A 38 -9.36 5.91 4.91
C LEU A 38 -8.02 5.31 4.43
N ALA A 39 -7.62 5.56 3.19
CA ALA A 39 -6.34 5.11 2.64
C ALA A 39 -5.13 5.70 3.38
N GLN A 40 -5.16 6.98 3.74
CA GLN A 40 -4.11 7.62 4.53
C GLN A 40 -3.96 6.99 5.92
N SER A 41 -5.09 6.72 6.59
CA SER A 41 -5.12 6.08 7.90
C SER A 41 -4.59 4.64 7.80
N PHE A 42 -5.03 3.90 6.78
CA PHE A 42 -4.61 2.52 6.53
C PHE A 42 -3.12 2.42 6.24
N ALA A 43 -2.60 3.25 5.35
CA ALA A 43 -1.18 3.30 5.01
C ALA A 43 -0.32 3.67 6.23
N SER A 44 -0.73 4.69 7.00
CA SER A 44 0.03 5.11 8.19
C SER A 44 0.06 4.02 9.27
N ALA A 45 -1.05 3.30 9.48
CA ALA A 45 -1.09 2.16 10.40
C ALA A 45 -0.27 0.96 9.91
N ALA A 46 -0.24 0.69 8.60
CA ALA A 46 0.62 -0.34 8.01
C ALA A 46 2.11 -0.01 8.17
N GLU A 47 2.49 1.27 7.99
CA GLU A 47 3.86 1.75 8.22
C GLU A 47 4.29 1.58 9.69
N VAL A 48 3.39 1.82 10.66
CA VAL A 48 3.68 1.52 12.07
C VAL A 48 4.02 0.04 12.27
N ARG A 49 3.27 -0.89 11.65
CA ARG A 49 3.60 -2.33 11.71
C ARG A 49 4.94 -2.68 11.05
N GLN A 50 5.35 -1.92 10.04
CA GLN A 50 6.59 -2.15 9.31
C GLN A 50 7.83 -1.65 10.07
N PHE A 51 7.73 -0.48 10.72
CA PHE A 51 8.89 0.19 11.32
C PHE A 51 8.97 0.05 12.83
N CYS A 52 7.84 0.09 13.53
CA CYS A 52 7.84 0.07 14.99
C CYS A 52 8.06 -1.33 15.55
N ARG A 53 8.60 -1.39 16.78
CA ARG A 53 8.94 -2.64 17.47
C ARG A 53 8.29 -2.78 18.84
N LEU A 54 7.80 -1.68 19.42
CA LEU A 54 7.15 -1.71 20.72
C LEU A 54 5.75 -2.33 20.59
N GLN A 55 5.46 -3.31 21.42
CA GLN A 55 4.19 -4.05 21.38
C GLN A 55 2.95 -3.14 21.47
N PRO A 56 2.90 -2.10 22.33
CA PRO A 56 1.74 -1.22 22.40
C PRO A 56 1.44 -0.49 21.08
N ASP A 57 2.47 -0.04 20.36
CA ASP A 57 2.31 0.64 19.07
C ASP A 57 1.76 -0.32 18.00
N LEU A 58 2.27 -1.56 18.01
CA LEU A 58 1.82 -2.62 17.10
C LEU A 58 0.37 -3.03 17.39
N ASP A 59 0.00 -3.18 18.66
CA ASP A 59 -1.36 -3.53 19.07
C ASP A 59 -2.35 -2.42 18.71
N GLY A 60 -1.98 -1.16 18.93
CA GLY A 60 -2.76 0.01 18.52
C GLY A 60 -2.97 0.06 17.01
N ALA A 61 -1.89 -0.12 16.23
CA ALA A 61 -1.96 -0.16 14.77
C ALA A 61 -2.82 -1.33 14.26
N ASN A 62 -2.66 -2.52 14.84
CA ASN A 62 -3.46 -3.70 14.49
C ASN A 62 -4.95 -3.51 14.80
N ALA A 63 -5.27 -2.94 15.97
CA ALA A 63 -6.65 -2.65 16.34
C ALA A 63 -7.29 -1.65 15.38
N LEU A 64 -6.54 -0.62 14.97
CA LEU A 64 -7.02 0.32 13.97
C LEU A 64 -7.21 -0.33 12.59
N LEU A 65 -6.24 -1.11 12.11
CA LEU A 65 -6.34 -1.78 10.80
C LEU A 65 -7.55 -2.70 10.72
N ARG A 66 -7.93 -3.38 11.82
CA ARG A 66 -9.17 -4.17 11.87
C ARG A 66 -10.41 -3.30 11.61
N ARG A 67 -10.53 -2.17 12.32
CA ARG A 67 -11.64 -1.22 12.14
C ARG A 67 -11.68 -0.63 10.74
N LEU A 68 -10.52 -0.22 10.21
CA LEU A 68 -10.42 0.32 8.84
C LEU A 68 -10.79 -0.74 7.79
N SER A 69 -10.44 -2.00 8.02
CA SER A 69 -10.81 -3.12 7.12
C SER A 69 -12.31 -3.41 7.14
N GLU A 70 -13.00 -3.16 8.24
CA GLU A 70 -14.47 -3.22 8.31
C GLU A 70 -15.11 -2.10 7.52
N GLN A 71 -14.62 -0.87 7.68
CA GLN A 71 -15.09 0.29 6.91
C GLN A 71 -14.85 0.11 5.41
N LEU A 72 -13.66 -0.36 5.02
CA LEU A 72 -13.31 -0.63 3.62
C LEU A 72 -14.30 -1.59 2.96
N ARG A 73 -14.71 -2.66 3.66
CA ARG A 73 -15.67 -3.66 3.14
C ARG A 73 -17.06 -3.09 2.89
N GLN A 74 -17.41 -1.98 3.51
CA GLN A 74 -18.69 -1.28 3.31
C GLN A 74 -18.65 -0.29 2.15
N MET A 75 -17.45 0.03 1.63
CA MET A 75 -17.30 0.97 0.50
C MET A 75 -17.64 0.30 -0.84
N PRO A 76 -18.04 1.07 -1.87
CA PRO A 76 -18.14 0.57 -3.24
C PRO A 76 -16.80 0.00 -3.75
N THR A 77 -16.86 -1.01 -4.62
CA THR A 77 -15.68 -1.71 -5.15
C THR A 77 -14.61 -0.76 -5.71
N GLU A 78 -15.01 0.26 -6.45
CA GLU A 78 -14.09 1.25 -7.02
C GLU A 78 -13.28 1.99 -5.93
N GLN A 79 -13.94 2.34 -4.82
CA GLN A 79 -13.28 2.99 -3.68
C GLN A 79 -12.39 2.00 -2.92
N GLN A 80 -12.76 0.73 -2.86
CA GLN A 80 -11.89 -0.30 -2.30
C GLN A 80 -10.60 -0.44 -3.11
N THR A 81 -10.71 -0.47 -4.45
CA THR A 81 -9.56 -0.52 -5.35
C THR A 81 -8.68 0.72 -5.20
N TYR A 82 -9.27 1.92 -5.07
CA TYR A 82 -8.53 3.14 -4.80
C TYR A 82 -7.69 3.04 -3.52
N VAL A 83 -8.31 2.61 -2.41
CA VAL A 83 -7.62 2.44 -1.12
C VAL A 83 -6.49 1.43 -1.24
N ALA A 84 -6.75 0.27 -1.86
CA ALA A 84 -5.74 -0.77 -2.04
C ALA A 84 -4.55 -0.27 -2.87
N GLY A 85 -4.81 0.41 -3.99
CA GLY A 85 -3.77 0.99 -4.84
C GLY A 85 -2.93 2.04 -4.12
N TYR A 86 -3.58 2.93 -3.36
CA TYR A 86 -2.89 3.94 -2.56
C TYR A 86 -1.98 3.32 -1.49
N VAL A 87 -2.50 2.35 -0.72
CA VAL A 87 -1.74 1.66 0.34
C VAL A 87 -0.57 0.90 -0.26
N PHE A 88 -0.79 0.18 -1.35
CA PHE A 88 0.27 -0.53 -2.07
C PHE A 88 1.38 0.42 -2.54
N ALA A 89 1.03 1.50 -3.23
CA ALA A 89 2.01 2.48 -3.71
C ALA A 89 2.84 3.11 -2.56
N ARG A 90 2.19 3.38 -1.42
CA ARG A 90 2.87 3.87 -0.21
C ARG A 90 3.82 2.83 0.37
N GLN A 91 3.40 1.58 0.45
CA GLN A 91 4.21 0.52 1.01
C GLN A 91 5.42 0.22 0.11
N GLU A 92 5.23 0.12 -1.21
CA GLU A 92 6.30 -0.04 -2.19
C GLU A 92 7.34 1.08 -2.10
N ALA A 93 6.92 2.34 -1.94
CA ALA A 93 7.84 3.48 -1.78
C ALA A 93 8.74 3.39 -0.53
N THR A 94 8.38 2.54 0.42
CA THR A 94 9.11 2.32 1.67
C THR A 94 9.74 0.93 1.78
N MET A 95 9.42 0.01 0.85
CA MET A 95 10.07 -1.30 0.71
C MET A 95 11.46 -1.18 0.06
N GLY A 96 12.34 -2.14 0.36
CA GLY A 96 13.68 -2.22 -0.24
C GLY A 96 14.75 -1.35 0.41
N ARG A 97 14.41 -0.54 1.42
CA ARG A 97 15.40 0.24 2.19
C ARG A 97 16.00 -0.63 3.30
N ALA A 98 17.30 -0.89 3.22
CA ALA A 98 18.05 -1.41 4.36
C ALA A 98 18.16 -0.30 5.41
N LEU A 99 17.36 -0.42 6.48
CA LEU A 99 17.33 0.54 7.58
C LEU A 99 18.13 -0.04 8.75
N ASP A 100 19.13 0.70 9.20
CA ASP A 100 19.76 0.47 10.50
C ASP A 100 18.78 0.79 11.66
N ALA A 101 19.25 0.62 12.89
CA ALA A 101 18.43 0.81 14.08
C ALA A 101 17.93 2.26 14.24
N GLU A 102 18.77 3.25 13.93
CA GLU A 102 18.46 4.67 14.09
C GLU A 102 17.47 5.13 13.02
N ALA A 103 17.73 4.79 11.75
CA ALA A 103 16.83 5.10 10.64
C ALA A 103 15.46 4.45 10.83
N ARG A 104 15.43 3.22 11.36
CA ARG A 104 14.16 2.55 11.68
C ARG A 104 13.40 3.24 12.82
N ALA A 105 14.10 3.69 13.87
CA ALA A 105 13.46 4.43 14.96
C ALA A 105 12.84 5.74 14.44
N ALA A 106 13.56 6.48 13.59
CA ALA A 106 13.05 7.67 12.94
C ALA A 106 11.81 7.39 12.07
N GLU A 107 11.83 6.32 11.27
CA GLU A 107 10.67 5.91 10.46
C GLU A 107 9.47 5.52 11.33
N CYS A 108 9.70 4.85 12.46
CA CYS A 108 8.63 4.55 13.43
C CYS A 108 8.00 5.84 13.99
N THR A 109 8.80 6.79 14.49
CA THR A 109 8.29 8.09 14.99
C THR A 109 7.53 8.85 13.90
N SER A 110 8.04 8.81 12.68
CA SER A 110 7.43 9.44 11.51
C SER A 110 6.08 8.80 11.16
N ALA A 111 6.00 7.47 11.20
CA ALA A 111 4.76 6.70 10.99
C ALA A 111 3.72 6.99 12.08
N LEU A 112 4.11 6.99 13.37
CA LEU A 112 3.24 7.34 14.50
C LEU A 112 2.69 8.77 14.37
N THR A 113 3.53 9.72 13.94
CA THR A 113 3.11 11.11 13.72
C THR A 113 2.11 11.22 12.57
N ARG A 114 2.36 10.55 11.44
CA ARG A 114 1.41 10.51 10.31
C ARG A 114 0.09 9.89 10.73
N LEU A 115 0.14 8.80 11.48
CA LEU A 115 -1.04 8.14 12.00
C LEU A 115 -1.84 9.08 12.92
N GLY A 116 -1.21 9.72 13.89
CA GLY A 116 -1.88 10.69 14.76
C GLY A 116 -2.56 11.82 13.99
N ARG A 117 -1.89 12.37 12.95
CA ARG A 117 -2.48 13.41 12.09
C ARG A 117 -3.64 12.89 11.25
N ALA A 118 -3.56 11.67 10.72
CA ALA A 118 -4.63 11.06 9.95
C ALA A 118 -5.88 10.84 10.81
N GLU A 119 -5.71 10.30 12.03
CA GLU A 119 -6.81 10.05 12.96
C GLU A 119 -7.46 11.35 13.46
N MET A 120 -6.68 12.38 13.80
CA MET A 120 -7.23 13.68 14.21
C MET A 120 -8.12 14.30 13.13
N ARG A 121 -7.70 14.24 11.86
CA ARG A 121 -8.50 14.74 10.73
C ARG A 121 -9.79 13.96 10.50
N ARG A 122 -9.79 12.66 10.83
CA ARG A 122 -10.99 11.81 10.72
C ARG A 122 -11.98 12.07 11.86
N SER A 123 -11.49 12.26 13.08
CA SER A 123 -12.32 12.47 14.27
C SER A 123 -12.95 13.86 14.39
N SER A 124 -12.46 14.85 13.65
CA SER A 124 -12.96 16.23 13.67
C SER A 124 -14.13 16.50 12.71
N GLN A 125 -14.81 15.46 12.24
CA GLN A 125 -15.90 15.49 11.27
C GLN A 125 -17.06 14.65 11.80
#